data_AF-A0A455U820-F1
#
_entry.id   AF-A0A455U820-F1
#
_cell.length_a   1.000
_cell.length_b   1.000
_cell.length_c   1.000
_cell.angle_alpha   90.00
_cell.angle_beta   90.00
_cell.angle_gamma   90.00
#
_symmetry.space_group_name_H-M   'P 1'
#
loop_
_entity.id
_entity.type
_entity.pdbx_description
1 polymer ?
#
loop_
_entity_poly.entity_id
_entity_poly.type
_entity_poly.pdbx_seq_one_letter_code
_entity_poly.pdbx_strand_id
1 'polypeptide(L)' 'MGLGDGPNDITMLEAVDQAVVIRGCHDLVVEPRNTSLYRTEATGPTGWAEGVTHWWGEMTAV' A
#
# COMPACT_ATOMS: atom_id res chain seq x y z
N MET A 1 -6.02 -7.14 2.80
CA MET A 1 -5.14 -6.03 2.41
C MET A 1 -4.28 -6.45 1.23
N GLY A 2 -4.04 -5.55 0.28
CA GLY A 2 -3.05 -5.72 -0.79
C GLY A 2 -2.04 -4.57 -0.78
N LEU A 3 -0.80 -4.85 -1.15
CA LEU A 3 0.28 -3.88 -1.23
C LEU A 3 0.98 -4.02 -2.58
N GLY A 4 1.35 -2.90 -3.20
CA GLY A 4 2.01 -2.90 -4.51
C GLY A 4 2.72 -1.59 -4.80
N ASP A 5 3.65 -1.62 -5.74
CA ASP A 5 4.52 -0.49 -6.11
C ASP A 5 4.53 -0.23 -7.62
N GLY A 6 3.91 -1.10 -8.42
CA GLY A 6 3.89 -1.01 -9.87
C GLY A 6 2.50 -0.96 -10.50
N PRO A 7 2.39 -0.55 -11.78
CA PRO A 7 1.12 -0.55 -12.51
C PRO A 7 0.46 -1.94 -12.62
N ASN A 8 1.25 -3.01 -12.58
CA ASN A 8 0.77 -4.39 -12.57
C ASN A 8 -0.05 -4.74 -11.32
N ASP A 9 0.12 -3.99 -10.24
CA ASP A 9 -0.57 -4.26 -8.97
C ASP A 9 -1.95 -3.58 -8.91
N ILE A 10 -2.26 -2.66 -9.83
CA ILE A 10 -3.48 -1.83 -9.78
C ILE A 10 -4.74 -2.68 -9.64
N THR A 11 -4.93 -3.70 -10.48
CA THR A 11 -6.12 -4.56 -10.43
C THR A 11 -6.25 -5.29 -9.09
N MET A 12 -5.13 -5.72 -8.51
CA MET A 12 -5.11 -6.35 -7.19
C MET A 12 -5.47 -5.33 -6.11
N LEU A 13 -4.89 -4.12 -6.17
CA LEU A 13 -5.12 -3.05 -5.21
C LEU A 13 -6.55 -2.51 -5.26
N GLU A 14 -7.23 -2.57 -6.40
CA GLU A 14 -8.66 -2.22 -6.52
C GLU A 14 -9.59 -3.29 -5.94
N ALA A 15 -9.16 -4.55 -5.90
CA ALA A 15 -10.00 -5.68 -5.49
C ALA A 15 -9.98 -5.98 -3.98
N VAL A 16 -9.05 -5.39 -3.22
CA VAL A 16 -8.89 -5.64 -1.77
C VAL A 16 -9.66 -4.62 -0.94
N ASP A 17 -10.05 -4.98 0.29
CA ASP A 17 -10.74 -4.04 1.19
C ASP A 17 -9.84 -2.89 1.70
N GLN A 18 -8.53 -3.12 1.76
CA GLN A 18 -7.52 -2.16 2.20
C GLN A 18 -6.32 -2.25 1.27
N ALA A 19 -5.98 -1.15 0.62
CA ALA A 19 -4.86 -1.07 -0.32
C ALA A 19 -3.72 -0.22 0.24
N VAL A 20 -2.50 -0.60 -0.10
CA VAL A 20 -1.31 0.22 0.10
C VAL A 20 -0.56 0.36 -1.22
N VAL A 21 -0.30 1.60 -1.62
CA VAL A 21 0.69 1.89 -2.67
C VAL A 21 2.01 2.26 -2.01
N ILE A 22 3.04 1.47 -2.29
CA ILE A 22 4.40 1.74 -1.84
C ILE A 22 4.99 2.84 -2.71
N ARG A 23 5.68 3.81 -2.10
CA ARG A 23 6.41 4.82 -2.84
C ARG A 23 7.46 4.16 -3.73
N GLY A 24 7.25 4.19 -5.04
CA GLY A 24 8.23 3.78 -6.02
C GLY A 24 9.44 4.71 -6.05
N CYS A 25 10.59 4.18 -6.44
CA CYS A 25 11.80 4.96 -6.77
C CYS A 25 11.92 5.26 -8.28
N HIS A 26 10.80 5.12 -9.00
CA HIS A 26 10.67 5.26 -10.45
C HIS A 26 9.50 6.17 -10.81
N ASP A 27 9.51 6.72 -12.02
CA ASP A 27 8.48 7.65 -12.52
C ASP A 27 7.18 6.96 -13.00
N LEU A 28 6.90 5.75 -12.51
CA LEU A 28 5.67 5.03 -12.83
C LEU A 28 4.52 5.51 -11.95
N VAL A 29 3.38 5.77 -12.59
CA VAL A 29 2.14 6.19 -11.91
C VAL A 29 1.38 4.94 -11.44
N VAL A 30 1.08 4.89 -10.14
CA VAL A 30 0.26 3.84 -9.51
C VAL A 30 -0.92 4.49 -8.80
N GLU A 31 -2.09 4.41 -9.45
CA GLU A 31 -3.34 5.06 -9.04
C GLU A 31 -4.52 4.08 -9.06
N PRO A 32 -4.59 3.14 -8.10
CA PRO A 32 -5.74 2.26 -7.97
C PRO A 32 -6.96 3.03 -7.46
N ARG A 33 -8.14 2.69 -7.98
CA ARG A 33 -9.42 3.19 -7.49
C ARG A 33 -9.90 2.35 -6.31
N ASN A 34 -9.28 2.57 -5.15
CA ASN A 34 -9.70 1.99 -3.89
C ASN A 34 -10.07 3.11 -2.90
N THR A 35 -11.21 2.97 -2.21
CA THR A 35 -11.68 3.96 -1.22
C THR A 35 -10.90 3.91 0.08
N SER A 36 -10.29 2.78 0.41
CA SER A 36 -9.46 2.56 1.58
C SER A 36 -8.00 2.36 1.16
N LEU A 37 -7.40 3.43 0.62
CA LEU A 37 -6.05 3.46 0.08
C LEU A 37 -5.10 4.27 0.97
N TYR A 38 -3.98 3.65 1.35
CA TYR A 38 -2.84 4.31 1.97
C TYR A 38 -1.67 4.42 0.99
N ARG A 39 -0.90 5.52 1.04
CA ARG A 39 0.31 5.74 0.24
C ARG A 39 1.48 5.93 1.18
N THR A 40 2.51 5.12 1.04
CA THR A 40 3.66 5.17 1.95
C THR A 40 4.56 6.35 1.64
N GLU A 41 5.28 6.85 2.64
CA GLU A 41 6.35 7.83 2.47
C GLU A 41 7.70 7.16 2.20
N ALA A 42 7.94 6.01 2.82
CA ALA A 42 9.13 5.21 2.59
C ALA A 42 9.04 4.37 1.32
N THR A 43 10.20 4.14 0.70
CA THR A 43 10.36 3.29 -0.49
C THR A 43 10.76 1.88 -0.12
N GLY A 44 10.52 0.91 -1.01
CA GLY A 44 11.04 -0.45 -0.87
C GLY A 44 10.60 -1.12 0.44
N PRO A 45 11.42 -2.02 1.03
CA PRO A 45 11.01 -2.83 2.19
C PRO A 45 10.52 -2.02 3.40
N THR A 46 11.06 -0.81 3.61
CA THR A 46 10.60 0.08 4.69
C THR A 46 9.17 0.58 4.44
N GLY A 47 8.84 0.92 3.19
CA GLY A 47 7.46 1.26 2.81
C GLY A 47 6.50 0.09 3.00
N TRP A 48 6.94 -1.14 2.68
CA TRP A 48 6.12 -2.33 2.95
C TRP A 48 5.80 -2.47 4.45
N ALA A 49 6.80 -2.31 5.32
CA ALA A 49 6.59 -2.38 6.77
C ALA A 49 5.70 -1.24 7.30
N GLU A 50 5.87 -0.02 6.77
CA GLU A 50 5.02 1.14 7.06
C GLU A 50 3.57 0.87 6.69
N GLY A 51 3.31 0.35 5.48
CA GLY A 51 1.98 0.02 5.00
C GLY A 51 1.26 -1.04 5.83
N VAL A 52 2.00 -2.08 6.26
CA VAL A 52 1.46 -3.11 7.17
C VAL A 52 1.15 -2.50 8.53
N THR A 53 2.06 -1.68 9.07
CA THR A 53 1.86 -1.00 10.37
C THR A 53 0.65 -0.06 10.34
N HIS A 54 0.44 0.68 9.25
CA HIS A 54 -0.68 1.62 9.13
C HIS A 54 -2.04 0.95 9.35
N TRP A 55 -2.23 -0.25 8.80
CA TRP A 55 -3.51 -0.95 8.88
C TRP A 55 -3.59 -1.96 10.03
N TRP A 56 -2.48 -2.61 10.40
CA TRP A 56 -2.45 -3.74 11.35
C TRP A 56 -1.53 -3.51 12.56
N GLY A 57 -0.82 -2.39 12.64
CA GLY A 57 0.08 -2.07 13.76
C GLY A 57 -0.64 -1.79 15.08
N GLU A 58 -1.93 -1.43 15.04
CA GLU A 58 -2.76 -1.16 16.21
C GLU A 58 -3.53 -2.41 16.70
N MET A 59 -2.95 -3.60 16.61
CA MET A 59 -3.57 -4.86 17.10
C MET A 59 -3.16 -5.26 18.53
N THR A 60 -2.56 -4.37 19.32
CA THR A 60 -2.27 -4.63 20.73
C THR A 60 -2.57 -3.44 21.63
N ALA A 61 -3.81 -3.38 22.09
CA ALA A 61 -4.18 -2.80 23.38
C ALA A 61 -5.44 -3.52 23.91
N VAL A 62 -5.26 -4.74 24.42
CA VAL A 62 -6.20 -5.43 25.32
C VAL A 62 -5.45 -6.02 26.49
#